data_AF-A0A2X3CZ04-F1
#
_entry.id   AF-A0A2X3CZ04-F1
#
_cell.length_a   1.000
_cell.length_b   1.000
_cell.length_c   1.000
_cell.angle_alpha   90.00
_cell.angle_beta   90.00
_cell.angle_gamma   90.00
#
_symmetry.space_group_name_H-M   'P 1'
#
loop_
_entity.id
_entity.type
_entity.pdbx_description
1 polymer ?
#
loop_
_entity_poly.entity_id
_entity_poly.type
_entity_poly.pdbx_seq_one_letter_code
_entity_poly.pdbx_strand_id
1 'polypeptide(L)'
;MKRIFILMTLLMLGSEVAADCSYTGDIQRQGITLNNIKIPTDPSIPVGSILYTRKIGTGPYKNFKCDKSTNDQYIIDIGASEVAGVTGIQGGKVYETGIDGIGFQVSDLLRSKNGSVVVGEAGSTLIPISKTSDNYYQFLTIWLIKTKT
;
A
#
# COMPACT_ATOMS: atom_id res chain seq x y z
N MET A 1 -29.76 -30.84 -34.11
CA MET A 1 -29.38 -31.25 -32.74
C MET A 1 -27.87 -31.20 -32.48
N LYS A 2 -26.98 -31.73 -33.34
CA LYS A 2 -25.51 -31.68 -33.13
C LYS A 2 -24.91 -30.28 -32.87
N ARG A 3 -25.40 -29.24 -33.56
CA ARG A 3 -24.91 -27.85 -33.38
C ARG A 3 -25.31 -27.22 -32.04
N ILE A 4 -26.44 -27.62 -31.47
CA ILE A 4 -26.90 -27.15 -30.15
C ILE A 4 -26.05 -27.77 -29.04
N PHE A 5 -25.69 -29.05 -29.17
CA PHE A 5 -24.76 -29.72 -28.24
C PHE A 5 -23.37 -29.07 -28.20
N ILE A 6 -22.86 -28.62 -29.37
CA ILE A 6 -21.58 -27.89 -29.47
C ILE A 6 -21.68 -26.52 -28.77
N LEU A 7 -22.80 -25.81 -28.93
CA LEU A 7 -23.02 -24.53 -28.25
C LEU A 7 -23.15 -24.69 -26.72
N MET A 8 -23.82 -25.75 -26.26
CA MET A 8 -23.96 -26.05 -24.84
C MET A 8 -22.62 -26.41 -24.19
N THR A 9 -21.76 -27.15 -24.89
CA THR A 9 -20.41 -27.50 -24.41
C THR A 9 -19.46 -26.30 -24.43
N LEU A 10 -19.56 -25.40 -25.42
CA LEU A 10 -18.80 -24.14 -25.41
C LEU A 10 -19.22 -23.20 -24.27
N LEU A 11 -20.51 -23.15 -23.94
CA LEU A 11 -21.01 -22.33 -22.83
C LEU A 11 -20.48 -22.81 -21.48
N MET A 12 -20.38 -24.14 -21.26
CA MET A 12 -19.87 -24.70 -20.01
C MET A 12 -18.34 -24.64 -19.88
N LEU A 13 -17.61 -24.51 -21.00
CA LEU A 13 -16.17 -24.22 -21.01
C LEU A 13 -15.86 -22.72 -20.93
N GLY A 14 -16.88 -21.85 -21.13
CA GLY A 14 -16.78 -20.39 -21.09
C GLY A 14 -17.11 -19.77 -19.74
N SER A 15 -17.43 -20.58 -18.73
CA SER A 15 -17.69 -20.21 -17.34
C SER A 15 -16.71 -21.00 -16.46
N GLU A 16 -15.79 -20.44 -15.67
CA GLU A 16 -15.70 -19.14 -15.03
C GLU A 16 -14.21 -18.77 -14.98
N VAL A 17 -13.83 -17.56 -15.39
CA VAL A 17 -12.59 -16.98 -14.85
C VAL A 17 -12.99 -16.52 -13.45
N ALA A 18 -12.84 -17.40 -12.46
CA ALA A 18 -13.04 -17.05 -11.06
C ALA A 18 -11.94 -16.05 -10.66
N ALA A 19 -12.25 -14.76 -10.74
CA ALA A 19 -11.44 -13.68 -10.18
C ALA A 19 -11.44 -13.81 -8.64
N ASP A 20 -10.47 -13.38 -7.85
CA ASP A 20 -9.19 -12.65 -8.05
C ASP A 20 -8.48 -12.50 -6.69
N CYS A 21 -9.10 -12.95 -5.58
CA CYS A 21 -8.59 -13.11 -4.23
C CYS A 21 -9.82 -13.49 -3.39
N SER A 22 -9.71 -14.50 -2.53
CA SER A 22 -10.72 -14.76 -1.50
C SER A 22 -10.38 -13.94 -0.26
N TYR A 23 -11.39 -13.34 0.39
CA TYR A 23 -11.18 -12.53 1.57
C TYR A 23 -12.12 -12.92 2.70
N THR A 24 -11.64 -12.82 3.95
CA THR A 24 -12.45 -13.08 5.15
C THR A 24 -12.23 -12.00 6.21
N GLY A 25 -13.25 -11.79 7.04
CA GLY A 25 -13.30 -10.71 8.01
C GLY A 25 -13.81 -9.39 7.41
N ASP A 26 -13.96 -8.40 8.28
CA ASP A 26 -14.55 -7.11 7.93
C ASP A 26 -13.50 -6.10 7.46
N ILE A 27 -13.93 -5.18 6.60
CA ILE A 27 -13.13 -4.01 6.25
C ILE A 27 -13.08 -3.11 7.49
N GLN A 28 -11.87 -2.84 7.99
CA GLN A 28 -11.66 -1.89 9.06
C GLN A 28 -10.99 -0.64 8.50
N ARG A 29 -11.64 0.52 8.71
CA ARG A 29 -11.00 1.81 8.47
C ARG A 29 -10.20 2.17 9.72
N GLN A 30 -8.90 2.27 9.57
CA GLN A 30 -8.05 2.76 10.65
C GLN A 30 -7.87 4.28 10.54
N GLY A 31 -8.43 5.02 11.48
CA GLY A 31 -8.11 6.43 11.66
C GLY A 31 -6.77 6.58 12.37
N ILE A 32 -5.78 7.13 11.68
CA ILE A 32 -4.46 7.40 12.27
C ILE A 32 -4.33 8.90 12.51
N THR A 33 -4.29 9.28 13.78
CA THR A 33 -4.05 10.67 14.18
C THR A 33 -2.67 10.80 14.81
N LEU A 34 -1.89 11.73 14.28
CA LEU A 34 -0.59 12.10 14.83
C LEU A 34 -0.76 13.31 15.74
N ASN A 35 -0.87 13.08 17.05
CA ASN A 35 -1.08 14.13 18.05
C ASN A 35 0.25 14.62 18.62
N ASN A 36 0.32 15.93 18.92
CA ASN A 36 1.43 16.58 19.63
C ASN A 36 2.82 16.27 19.03
N ILE A 37 2.91 16.20 17.71
CA ILE A 37 4.19 16.00 17.02
C ILE A 37 5.02 17.28 17.16
N LYS A 38 6.28 17.12 17.55
CA LYS A 38 7.30 18.16 17.41
C LYS A 38 8.23 17.74 16.29
N ILE A 39 8.38 18.61 15.30
CA ILE A 39 9.29 18.42 14.18
C ILE A 39 10.34 19.53 14.20
N PRO A 40 11.57 19.26 13.76
CA PRO A 40 12.56 20.31 13.64
C PRO A 40 12.19 21.25 12.50
N THR A 41 12.29 22.56 12.74
CA THR A 41 12.00 23.62 11.77
C THR A 41 13.27 24.32 11.28
N ASP A 42 14.43 23.73 11.53
CA ASP A 42 15.71 24.30 11.14
C ASP A 42 15.80 24.41 9.60
N PRO A 43 15.98 25.62 9.05
CA PRO A 43 16.09 25.83 7.61
C PRO A 43 17.27 25.08 6.98
N SER A 44 18.33 24.80 7.74
CA SER A 44 19.52 24.10 7.26
C SER A 44 19.30 22.61 6.99
N ILE A 45 18.21 22.04 7.51
CA ILE A 45 17.86 20.64 7.22
C ILE A 45 17.60 20.49 5.71
N PRO A 46 18.26 19.56 5.01
CA PRO A 46 18.05 19.38 3.58
C PRO A 46 16.63 18.91 3.23
N VAL A 47 16.14 19.32 2.06
CA VAL A 47 14.93 18.74 1.45
C VAL A 47 15.14 17.22 1.25
N GLY A 48 14.10 16.43 1.51
CA GLY A 48 14.15 14.96 1.52
C GLY A 48 14.51 14.35 2.88
N SER A 49 14.92 15.17 3.86
CA SER A 49 15.21 14.67 5.22
C SER A 49 13.95 14.23 5.96
N ILE A 50 14.11 13.22 6.81
CA ILE A 50 13.06 12.75 7.71
C ILE A 50 12.94 13.73 8.88
N LEU A 51 11.79 14.37 9.01
CA LEU A 51 11.46 15.27 10.12
C LEU A 51 10.81 14.51 11.29
N TYR A 52 10.10 13.43 10.99
CA TYR A 52 9.43 12.61 11.98
C TYR A 52 9.21 11.19 11.44
N THR A 53 9.20 10.22 12.34
CA THR A 53 8.78 8.86 12.02
C THR A 53 7.93 8.28 13.13
N ARG A 54 6.92 7.49 12.76
CA ARG A 54 6.11 6.73 13.71
C ARG A 54 5.72 5.38 13.14
N LYS A 55 6.04 4.34 13.88
CA LYS A 55 5.52 2.98 13.66
C LYS A 55 4.20 2.82 14.41
N ILE A 56 3.18 2.33 13.73
CA ILE A 56 1.79 2.26 14.19
C ILE A 56 1.29 0.85 13.91
N GLY A 57 0.66 0.21 14.89
CA GLY A 57 0.02 -1.08 14.67
C GLY A 57 -1.19 -0.91 13.77
N THR A 58 -1.36 -1.75 12.75
CA THR A 58 -2.52 -1.68 11.83
C THR A 58 -3.82 -2.13 12.49
N GLY A 59 -3.73 -2.79 13.66
CA GLY A 59 -4.83 -3.57 14.19
C GLY A 59 -5.14 -4.77 13.30
N PRO A 60 -6.25 -5.48 13.56
CA PRO A 60 -6.71 -6.56 12.70
C PRO A 60 -7.14 -6.00 11.34
N TYR A 61 -6.60 -6.55 10.25
CA TYR A 61 -7.02 -6.24 8.89
C TYR A 61 -7.54 -7.49 8.18
N LYS A 62 -8.29 -7.28 7.09
CA LYS A 62 -8.97 -8.34 6.33
C LYS A 62 -7.97 -9.42 5.91
N ASN A 63 -8.31 -10.68 6.21
CA ASN A 63 -7.51 -11.79 5.72
C ASN A 63 -7.79 -11.99 4.23
N PHE A 64 -6.78 -12.42 3.49
CA PHE A 64 -6.90 -12.73 2.09
C PHE A 64 -6.15 -14.01 1.73
N LYS A 65 -6.59 -14.63 0.63
CA LYS A 65 -5.88 -15.68 -0.09
C LYS A 65 -6.07 -15.43 -1.59
N CYS A 66 -4.97 -15.14 -2.26
CA CYS A 66 -4.84 -14.77 -3.67
C CYS A 66 -3.89 -15.76 -4.37
N ASP A 67 -3.94 -15.81 -5.70
CA ASP A 67 -3.03 -16.59 -6.52
C ASP A 67 -2.14 -15.66 -7.36
N LYS A 68 -0.83 -15.86 -7.30
CA LYS A 68 0.11 -15.06 -8.09
C LYS A 68 0.02 -15.40 -9.58
N SER A 69 -0.44 -16.59 -9.92
CA SER A 69 -0.52 -17.09 -11.30
C SER A 69 -1.72 -16.53 -12.08
N THR A 70 -2.72 -15.98 -11.39
CA THR A 70 -3.92 -15.38 -11.98
C THR A 70 -3.75 -13.88 -12.27
N ASN A 71 -2.57 -13.31 -12.00
CA ASN A 71 -2.27 -11.88 -12.11
C ASN A 71 -3.02 -10.96 -11.13
N ASP A 72 -3.42 -11.50 -9.97
CA ASP A 72 -4.05 -10.74 -8.88
C ASP A 72 -3.19 -9.52 -8.50
N GLN A 73 -3.83 -8.36 -8.33
CA GLN A 73 -3.16 -7.09 -8.09
C GLN A 73 -3.24 -6.65 -6.62
N TYR A 74 -2.11 -6.22 -6.09
CA TYR A 74 -2.02 -5.40 -4.88
C TYR A 74 -1.94 -3.92 -5.26
N ILE A 75 -2.93 -3.16 -4.79
CA ILE A 75 -3.07 -1.75 -5.11
C ILE A 75 -2.84 -0.93 -3.85
N ILE A 76 -1.94 0.05 -3.96
CA ILE A 76 -1.80 1.13 -3.00
C ILE A 76 -2.43 2.37 -3.63
N ASP A 77 -3.47 2.89 -2.98
CA ASP A 77 -4.11 4.14 -3.38
C ASP A 77 -3.71 5.25 -2.39
N ILE A 78 -3.30 6.39 -2.93
CA ILE A 78 -2.90 7.58 -2.17
C ILE A 78 -3.62 8.77 -2.78
N GLY A 79 -4.61 9.30 -2.07
CA GLY A 79 -5.44 10.42 -2.54
C GLY A 79 -4.75 11.79 -2.51
N ALA A 80 -3.46 11.85 -2.17
CA ALA A 80 -2.67 13.09 -2.14
C ALA A 80 -1.70 13.14 -3.32
N SER A 81 -1.46 14.33 -3.86
CA SER A 81 -0.53 14.55 -4.96
C SER A 81 0.92 14.24 -4.55
N GLU A 82 1.71 13.76 -5.51
CA GLU A 82 3.16 13.62 -5.35
C GLU A 82 3.84 15.00 -5.36
N VAL A 83 4.83 15.18 -4.49
CA VAL A 83 5.67 16.38 -4.42
C VAL A 83 6.78 16.26 -5.48
N ALA A 84 6.63 17.01 -6.57
CA ALA A 84 7.56 16.91 -7.70
C ALA A 84 9.01 17.22 -7.30
N GLY A 85 9.94 16.35 -7.68
CA GLY A 85 11.38 16.54 -7.47
C GLY A 85 11.87 16.28 -6.05
N VAL A 86 11.00 15.85 -5.12
CA VAL A 86 11.38 15.50 -3.75
C VAL A 86 11.27 14.00 -3.54
N THR A 87 12.38 13.38 -3.18
CA THR A 87 12.44 11.98 -2.77
C THR A 87 12.70 11.87 -1.27
N GLY A 88 12.08 10.90 -0.62
CA GLY A 88 12.29 10.61 0.78
C GLY A 88 13.19 9.39 0.97
N ILE A 89 12.78 8.54 1.91
CA ILE A 89 13.47 7.30 2.25
C ILE A 89 13.54 6.38 1.04
N GLN A 90 14.69 5.72 0.87
CA GLN A 90 14.94 4.77 -0.22
C GLN A 90 14.76 5.37 -1.63
N GLY A 91 14.80 6.71 -1.76
CA GLY A 91 14.51 7.39 -3.02
C GLY A 91 13.03 7.35 -3.41
N GLY A 92 12.15 6.90 -2.51
CA GLY A 92 10.73 6.75 -2.79
C GLY A 92 10.00 8.09 -2.92
N LYS A 93 8.84 8.03 -3.55
CA LYS A 93 7.95 9.18 -3.75
C LYS A 93 7.47 9.79 -2.45
N VAL A 94 7.31 11.10 -2.40
CA VAL A 94 6.77 11.86 -1.27
C VAL A 94 5.44 12.48 -1.67
N TYR A 95 4.44 12.44 -0.80
CA TYR A 95 3.10 12.95 -1.07
C TYR A 95 2.76 14.16 -0.19
N GLU A 96 1.94 15.06 -0.70
CA GLU A 96 1.55 16.30 -0.01
C GLU A 96 0.74 16.02 1.26
N THR A 97 1.14 16.60 2.40
CA THR A 97 0.30 16.56 3.62
C THR A 97 -0.80 17.63 3.62
N GLY A 98 -0.68 18.63 2.74
CA GLY A 98 -1.45 19.88 2.80
C GLY A 98 -0.85 20.95 3.73
N ILE A 99 0.24 20.63 4.45
CA ILE A 99 1.02 21.60 5.21
C ILE A 99 2.26 21.98 4.41
N ASP A 100 2.47 23.28 4.21
CA ASP A 100 3.59 23.78 3.42
C ASP A 100 4.95 23.32 3.97
N GLY A 101 5.81 22.84 3.09
CA GLY A 101 7.14 22.33 3.45
C GLY A 101 7.17 20.94 4.09
N ILE A 102 6.02 20.26 4.24
CA ILE A 102 5.91 18.92 4.84
C ILE A 102 5.19 17.97 3.90
N GLY A 103 5.89 16.92 3.47
CA GLY A 103 5.33 15.78 2.77
C GLY A 103 5.29 14.54 3.65
N PHE A 104 4.69 13.46 3.17
CA PHE A 104 4.66 12.19 3.87
C PHE A 104 5.00 11.00 2.97
N GLN A 105 5.47 9.94 3.63
CA GLN A 105 5.57 8.60 3.08
C GLN A 105 4.93 7.62 4.05
N VAL A 106 4.43 6.51 3.52
CA VAL A 106 3.93 5.38 4.32
C VAL A 106 4.65 4.11 3.89
N SER A 107 4.84 3.18 4.81
CA SER A 107 5.40 1.87 4.47
C SER A 107 4.37 1.00 3.77
N ASP A 108 4.82 0.15 2.86
CA ASP A 108 4.02 -0.88 2.25
C ASP A 108 3.65 -1.97 3.27
N LEU A 109 2.37 -2.32 3.37
CA LEU A 109 1.89 -3.28 4.37
C LEU A 109 2.32 -4.73 4.06
N LEU A 110 2.27 -5.14 2.79
CA LEU A 110 2.47 -6.53 2.40
C LEU A 110 3.93 -6.86 2.08
N ARG A 111 4.71 -5.87 1.63
CA ARG A 111 6.13 -6.01 1.31
C ARG A 111 7.05 -5.74 2.51
N SER A 112 6.59 -4.97 3.50
CA SER A 112 7.40 -4.70 4.71
C SER A 112 7.40 -5.88 5.69
N LYS A 113 8.48 -5.99 6.46
CA LYS A 113 8.68 -7.01 7.51
C LYS A 113 9.55 -6.45 8.64
N ASN A 114 9.66 -7.20 9.74
CA ASN A 114 10.56 -6.82 10.82
C ASN A 114 12.02 -6.77 10.33
N GLY A 115 12.69 -5.63 10.55
CA GLY A 115 14.06 -5.38 10.10
C GLY A 115 14.20 -4.94 8.63
N SER A 116 13.12 -4.89 7.85
CA SER A 116 13.15 -4.45 6.44
C SER A 116 11.81 -3.81 6.07
N VAL A 117 11.79 -2.47 6.07
CA VAL A 117 10.60 -1.68 5.74
C VAL A 117 10.74 -1.17 4.32
N VAL A 118 9.69 -1.28 3.52
CA VAL A 118 9.63 -0.85 2.12
C VAL A 118 8.70 0.35 2.03
N VAL A 119 9.07 1.37 1.25
CA VAL A 119 8.17 2.52 0.99
C VAL A 119 7.00 2.07 0.12
N GLY A 120 5.78 2.40 0.55
CA GLY A 120 4.56 2.22 -0.23
C GLY A 120 4.41 3.36 -1.22
N GLU A 121 4.23 3.01 -2.50
CA GLU A 121 4.03 3.97 -3.58
C GLU A 121 2.69 3.70 -4.25
N ALA A 122 2.00 4.77 -4.64
CA ALA A 122 0.73 4.65 -5.33
C ALA A 122 0.89 3.87 -6.64
N GLY A 123 -0.01 2.92 -6.87
CA GLY A 123 0.00 2.09 -8.06
C GLY A 123 -0.48 0.67 -7.83
N SER A 124 -0.45 -0.10 -8.91
CA SER A 124 -0.81 -1.52 -8.95
C SER A 124 0.42 -2.37 -9.19
N THR A 125 0.57 -3.42 -8.40
CA THR A 125 1.63 -4.42 -8.56
C THR A 125 1.03 -5.81 -8.44
N LEU A 126 1.71 -6.85 -8.93
CA LEU A 126 1.31 -8.22 -8.64
C LEU A 126 1.33 -8.46 -7.13
N ILE A 127 0.36 -9.22 -6.62
CA ILE A 127 0.24 -9.53 -5.19
C ILE A 127 1.59 -10.09 -4.67
N PRO A 128 2.23 -9.46 -3.67
CA PRO A 128 3.58 -9.84 -3.25
C PRO A 128 3.59 -11.13 -2.40
N ILE A 129 2.47 -11.47 -1.77
CA ILE A 129 2.27 -12.68 -0.95
C ILE A 129 0.90 -13.30 -1.26
N SER A 130 0.75 -14.61 -1.15
CA SER A 130 -0.49 -15.29 -1.60
C SER A 130 -1.53 -15.40 -0.49
N LYS A 131 -1.16 -15.24 0.78
CA LYS A 131 -2.12 -15.24 1.89
C LYS A 131 -1.60 -14.40 3.05
N THR A 132 -2.50 -13.88 3.88
CA THR A 132 -2.14 -13.05 5.04
C THR A 132 -1.16 -13.73 6.00
N SER A 133 -1.25 -15.05 6.17
CA SER A 133 -0.33 -15.79 7.05
C SER A 133 1.10 -15.90 6.52
N ASP A 134 1.37 -15.52 5.26
CA ASP A 134 2.73 -15.44 4.73
C ASP A 134 3.48 -14.20 5.26
N ASN A 135 2.78 -13.18 5.75
CA ASN A 135 3.38 -12.00 6.36
C ASN A 135 2.54 -11.48 7.55
N TYR A 136 3.01 -11.76 8.76
CA TYR A 136 2.41 -11.24 10.00
C TYR A 136 2.85 -9.81 10.35
N TYR A 137 3.43 -9.06 9.41
CA TYR A 137 3.74 -7.65 9.64
C TYR A 137 2.46 -6.83 9.74
N GLN A 138 2.12 -6.46 10.98
CA GLN A 138 0.90 -5.70 11.33
C GLN A 138 1.22 -4.27 11.75
N PHE A 139 2.16 -3.65 11.04
CA PHE A 139 2.57 -2.29 11.32
C PHE A 139 2.60 -1.46 10.05
N LEU A 140 2.29 -0.18 10.19
CA LEU A 140 2.55 0.86 9.20
C LEU A 140 3.56 1.82 9.81
N THR A 141 4.55 2.21 9.04
CA THR A 141 5.46 3.30 9.39
C THR A 141 5.09 4.52 8.57
N ILE A 142 4.90 5.64 9.24
CA ILE A 142 4.68 6.94 8.62
C ILE A 142 5.95 7.75 8.79
N TRP A 143 6.36 8.44 7.73
CA TRP A 143 7.44 9.41 7.77
C TRP A 143 6.94 10.77 7.30
N LEU A 144 7.32 11.82 8.03
CA LEU A 144 7.17 13.19 7.55
C LEU A 144 8.51 13.62 6.96
N ILE A 145 8.45 14.16 5.75
CA ILE A 145 9.61 14.51 4.94
C ILE A 145 9.62 16.02 4.70
N LYS A 146 10.79 16.65 4.82
CA LYS A 146 10.97 18.06 4.48
C LYS A 146 10.86 18.23 2.95
N THR A 147 9.97 19.08 2.47
CA THR A 147 9.75 19.28 1.02
C THR A 147 10.22 20.64 0.50
N LYS A 148 10.46 21.61 1.40
CA LYS A 148 10.95 22.95 1.06
C LYS A 148 11.99 23.41 2.06
N THR A 149 12.89 24.30 1.62
CA THR A 149 13.88 24.98 2.46
C THR A 149 13.26 26.00 3.39
#